data_AF-A0A4R5DHB0-F1
#
_entry.id   AF-A0A4R5DHB0-F1
#
_cell.length_a   1.000
_cell.length_b   1.000
_cell.length_c   1.000
_cell.angle_alpha   90.00
_cell.angle_beta   90.00
_cell.angle_gamma   90.00
#
_symmetry.space_group_name_H-M   'P 1'
#
loop_
_entity.id
_entity.type
_entity.pdbx_description
1 polymer ?
#
loop_
_entity_poly.entity_id
_entity_poly.type
_entity_poly.pdbx_seq_one_letter_code
_entity_poly.pdbx_strand_id
1 'polypeptide(L)'
;MVKLPEPDTREIIARASFVDEMVGEMVAHLQRGEAHIDVVIKPFESDMYAQFDLLPKEARRLAAELVRIADVVQRAMWTPKLLAHVRERYLPGATDVEIVERLNRLVERDGGLELLKPGVLHPQDGFTLTTEAHREVVDRVAGVLSAAGVSLGELESVVGDLRKVYRTDTQDAS
;
A
#
# COMPACT_ATOMS: atom_id res chain seq x y z
N MET A 1 45.87 -7.98 1.59
CA MET A 1 45.22 -8.93 2.51
C MET A 1 44.31 -8.12 3.41
N VAL A 2 43.03 -7.97 3.05
CA VAL A 2 42.06 -7.20 3.84
C VAL A 2 41.68 -8.07 5.04
N LYS A 3 42.03 -7.64 6.25
CA LYS A 3 41.59 -8.31 7.47
C LYS A 3 40.07 -8.14 7.57
N LEU A 4 39.32 -9.23 7.46
CA LEU A 4 37.96 -9.27 7.98
C LEU A 4 38.00 -8.88 9.46
N PRO A 5 37.11 -7.99 9.93
CA PRO A 5 37.06 -7.67 11.35
C PRO A 5 36.80 -8.95 12.15
N GLU A 6 37.54 -9.11 13.24
CA GLU A 6 37.39 -10.22 14.19
C GLU A 6 35.94 -10.31 14.69
N PRO A 7 35.42 -11.51 14.99
CA PRO A 7 34.06 -11.68 15.48
C PRO A 7 33.86 -10.80 16.72
N ASP A 8 32.87 -9.92 16.62
CA ASP A 8 32.62 -8.88 17.59
C ASP A 8 32.37 -9.50 18.96
N THR A 9 33.16 -9.12 19.97
CA THR A 9 32.97 -9.55 21.37
C THR A 9 31.76 -8.88 22.03
N ARG A 10 30.96 -8.17 21.24
CA ARG A 10 29.79 -7.40 21.65
C ARG A 10 28.60 -8.34 21.82
N GLU A 11 27.78 -8.06 22.82
CA GLU A 11 26.53 -8.79 23.05
C GLU A 11 25.52 -8.38 21.99
N ILE A 12 25.36 -9.22 20.95
CA ILE A 12 24.43 -8.98 19.84
C ILE A 12 23.00 -9.22 20.35
N ILE A 13 22.15 -8.20 20.17
CA ILE A 13 20.72 -8.24 20.50
C ILE A 13 19.92 -8.72 19.29
N ALA A 14 20.19 -8.17 18.11
CA ALA A 14 19.44 -8.47 16.89
C ALA A 14 20.28 -8.23 15.64
N ARG A 15 19.93 -8.91 14.55
CA ARG A 15 20.53 -8.73 13.23
C ARG A 15 19.45 -8.77 12.15
N ALA A 16 19.56 -7.91 11.15
CA ALA A 16 18.70 -7.87 9.98
C ALA A 16 19.48 -7.40 8.76
N SER A 17 19.04 -7.77 7.56
CA SER A 17 19.54 -7.17 6.31
C SER A 17 19.15 -5.69 6.23
N PHE A 18 20.02 -4.83 5.67
CA PHE A 18 19.72 -3.41 5.50
C PHE A 18 18.58 -3.18 4.48
N VAL A 19 18.72 -3.80 3.31
CA VAL A 19 17.68 -3.85 2.26
C VAL A 19 17.57 -5.29 1.75
N ASP A 20 18.72 -5.89 1.45
CA ASP A 20 18.89 -7.27 1.02
C ASP A 20 20.23 -7.81 1.57
N GLU A 21 20.36 -9.13 1.72
CA GLU A 21 21.56 -9.78 2.25
C GLU A 21 22.83 -9.46 1.43
N MET A 22 22.69 -9.18 0.13
CA MET A 22 23.79 -8.84 -0.77
C MET A 22 24.19 -7.36 -0.74
N VAL A 23 23.42 -6.52 -0.03
CA VAL A 23 23.64 -5.06 0.05
C VAL A 23 24.28 -4.67 1.36
N GLY A 24 23.88 -5.28 2.48
CA GLY A 24 24.36 -4.87 3.79
C GLY A 24 23.57 -5.45 4.96
N GLU A 25 24.06 -5.19 6.16
CA GLU A 25 23.46 -5.66 7.41
C GLU A 25 23.34 -4.54 8.44
N MET A 26 22.38 -4.72 9.35
CA MET A 26 22.18 -3.93 10.56
C MET A 26 22.32 -4.86 11.77
N VAL A 27 23.18 -4.50 12.71
CA VAL A 27 23.47 -5.29 13.90
C VAL A 27 23.23 -4.43 15.14
N ALA A 28 22.20 -4.78 15.91
CA ALA A 28 21.97 -4.19 17.21
C ALA A 28 22.78 -4.93 18.27
N HIS A 29 23.54 -4.21 19.09
CA HIS A 29 24.37 -4.80 20.15
C HIS A 29 24.44 -3.90 21.39
N LEU A 30 24.86 -4.46 22.51
CA LEU A 30 25.24 -3.68 23.70
C LEU A 30 26.73 -3.37 23.65
N GLN A 31 27.07 -2.10 23.92
CA GLN A 31 28.44 -1.66 24.13
C GLN A 31 28.49 -0.83 25.43
N ARG A 32 29.20 -1.35 26.43
CA ARG A 32 29.35 -0.69 27.75
C ARG A 32 28.02 -0.31 28.42
N GLY A 33 26.98 -1.13 28.23
CA GLY A 33 25.65 -0.92 28.81
C GLY A 33 24.73 -0.01 27.98
N GLU A 34 25.20 0.51 26.85
CA GLU A 34 24.39 1.29 25.91
C GLU A 34 24.05 0.44 24.69
N ALA A 35 22.83 0.61 24.15
CA ALA A 35 22.41 -0.07 22.93
C ALA A 35 22.81 0.74 21.70
N HIS A 36 23.44 0.05 20.75
CA HIS A 36 23.96 0.59 19.50
C HIS A 36 23.45 -0.23 18.32
N ILE A 37 23.41 0.38 17.14
CA ILE A 37 23.01 -0.27 15.89
C ILE A 37 24.06 0.09 14.84
N ASP A 38 24.93 -0.88 14.57
CA ASP A 38 25.90 -0.78 13.49
C ASP A 38 25.22 -1.09 12.16
N VAL A 39 25.34 -0.19 11.19
CA VAL A 39 24.86 -0.37 9.82
C VAL A 39 26.06 -0.46 8.89
N VAL A 40 26.13 -1.54 8.12
CA VAL A 40 27.17 -1.77 7.11
C VAL A 40 26.49 -1.94 5.76
N ILE A 41 26.86 -1.09 4.80
CA ILE A 41 26.40 -1.16 3.41
C ILE A 41 27.60 -1.45 2.53
N LYS A 42 27.58 -2.59 1.84
CA LYS A 42 28.59 -3.02 0.89
C LYS A 42 27.92 -3.80 -0.24
N PRO A 43 27.54 -3.12 -1.33
CA PRO A 43 26.94 -3.79 -2.49
C PRO A 43 27.86 -4.86 -3.07
N PHE A 44 27.27 -5.92 -3.61
CA PHE A 44 27.99 -6.99 -4.29
C PHE A 44 28.93 -6.45 -5.38
N GLU A 45 30.14 -7.02 -5.47
CA GLU A 45 31.20 -6.62 -6.43
C GLU A 45 31.68 -5.17 -6.35
N SER A 46 31.34 -4.44 -5.28
CA SER A 46 31.80 -3.06 -5.07
C SER A 46 32.87 -2.97 -3.98
N ASP A 47 33.92 -2.20 -4.25
CA ASP A 47 34.89 -1.77 -3.23
C ASP A 47 34.38 -0.60 -2.39
N MET A 48 33.25 0.02 -2.78
CA MET A 48 32.61 1.06 -1.98
C MET A 48 31.89 0.44 -0.80
N TYR A 49 32.15 0.97 0.39
CA TYR A 49 31.46 0.60 1.61
C TYR A 49 31.08 1.86 2.40
N ALA A 50 29.95 1.79 3.10
CA ALA A 50 29.55 2.77 4.09
C ALA A 50 29.29 2.04 5.40
N GLN A 51 29.81 2.60 6.50
CA GLN A 51 29.56 2.08 7.84
C GLN A 51 29.30 3.24 8.78
N PHE A 52 28.26 3.12 9.59
CA PHE A 52 27.92 4.09 10.62
C PHE A 52 27.20 3.41 11.78
N ASP A 53 27.30 4.01 12.96
CA ASP A 53 26.59 3.59 14.17
C ASP A 53 25.41 4.53 14.40
N LEU A 54 24.31 3.99 14.93
CA LEU A 54 23.14 4.73 15.35
C LEU A 54 22.73 4.33 16.76
N LEU A 55 22.42 5.32 17.58
CA LEU A 55 21.65 5.09 18.80
C LEU A 55 20.18 4.75 18.45
N PRO A 56 19.45 4.00 19.28
CA PRO A 56 18.04 3.68 19.04
C PRO A 56 17.15 4.91 18.78
N LYS A 57 17.44 6.05 19.43
CA LYS A 57 16.73 7.32 19.20
C LYS A 57 16.99 7.88 17.80
N GLU A 58 18.20 7.70 17.26
CA GLU A 58 18.59 8.17 15.93
C GLU A 58 18.04 7.27 14.86
N ALA A 59 18.09 5.94 15.05
CA ALA A 59 17.46 4.98 14.17
C ALA A 59 15.94 5.23 14.03
N ARG A 60 15.23 5.53 15.12
CA ARG A 60 13.81 5.91 15.07
C ARG A 60 13.56 7.19 14.27
N ARG A 61 14.43 8.20 14.42
CA ARG A 61 14.34 9.45 13.64
C ARG A 61 14.61 9.18 12.16
N LEU A 62 15.67 8.45 11.83
CA LEU A 62 15.99 8.07 10.45
C LEU A 62 14.85 7.30 9.80
N ALA A 63 14.26 6.32 10.49
CA ALA A 63 13.11 5.58 10.00
C ALA A 63 11.92 6.50 9.69
N ALA A 64 11.61 7.46 10.57
CA ALA A 64 10.55 8.43 10.34
C ALA A 64 10.83 9.34 9.12
N GLU A 65 12.08 9.77 8.94
CA GLU A 65 12.50 10.54 7.76
C GLU A 65 12.34 9.74 6.47
N LEU A 66 12.74 8.46 6.46
CA LEU A 66 12.63 7.58 5.31
C LEU A 66 11.18 7.34 4.91
N VAL A 67 10.30 7.05 5.88
CA VAL A 67 8.85 6.91 5.63
C VAL A 67 8.28 8.19 5.02
N ARG A 68 8.63 9.35 5.57
CA ARG A 68 8.13 10.63 5.07
C ARG A 68 8.60 10.92 3.63
N ILE A 69 9.85 10.60 3.30
CA ILE A 69 10.35 10.75 1.92
C ILE A 69 9.64 9.77 0.98
N ALA A 70 9.45 8.52 1.40
CA ALA A 70 8.72 7.52 0.64
C ALA A 70 7.28 7.99 0.32
N ASP A 71 6.57 8.56 1.30
CA ASP A 71 5.22 9.11 1.09
C ASP A 71 5.20 10.24 0.04
N VAL A 72 6.20 11.12 0.07
CA VAL A 72 6.31 12.22 -0.92
C VAL A 72 6.57 11.66 -2.32
N VAL A 73 7.50 10.71 -2.44
CA VAL A 73 7.83 10.07 -3.72
C VAL A 73 6.63 9.30 -4.26
N GLN A 74 5.94 8.54 -3.42
CA GLN A 74 4.75 7.78 -3.79
C GLN A 74 3.63 8.69 -4.30
N ARG A 75 3.38 9.82 -3.63
CA ARG A 75 2.38 10.81 -4.09
C ARG A 75 2.78 11.48 -5.40
N ALA A 76 4.07 11.68 -5.65
CA ALA A 76 4.55 12.22 -6.92
C ALA A 76 4.24 11.28 -8.11
N MET A 77 3.99 9.99 -7.85
CA MET A 77 3.59 9.03 -8.87
C MET A 77 2.13 9.20 -9.32
N TRP A 78 1.31 9.99 -8.62
CA TRP A 78 -0.11 10.26 -8.92
C TRP A 78 -0.27 11.26 -10.07
N THR A 79 0.38 10.95 -11.18
CA THR A 79 0.37 11.74 -12.40
C THR A 79 -1.01 11.72 -13.05
N PRO A 80 -1.37 12.74 -13.86
CA PRO A 80 -2.63 12.73 -14.61
C PRO A 80 -2.82 11.47 -15.47
N LYS A 81 -1.73 10.92 -15.99
CA LYS A 81 -1.72 9.67 -16.75
C LYS A 81 -2.17 8.47 -15.89
N LEU A 82 -1.68 8.38 -14.65
CA LEU A 82 -2.11 7.34 -13.73
C LEU A 82 -3.58 7.51 -13.36
N LEU A 83 -4.00 8.73 -13.03
CA LEU A 83 -5.39 9.00 -12.64
C LEU A 83 -6.36 8.68 -13.77
N ALA A 84 -6.01 9.02 -15.01
CA ALA A 84 -6.78 8.61 -16.19
C ALA A 84 -6.85 7.09 -16.33
N HIS A 85 -5.72 6.38 -16.22
CA HIS A 85 -5.69 4.91 -16.28
C HIS A 85 -6.56 4.27 -15.19
N VAL A 86 -6.50 4.78 -13.95
CA VAL A 86 -7.30 4.25 -12.84
C VAL A 86 -8.78 4.51 -13.06
N ARG A 87 -9.15 5.72 -13.49
CA ARG A 87 -10.54 6.07 -13.83
C ARG A 87 -11.11 5.17 -14.91
N GLU A 88 -10.39 5.01 -16.01
CA GLU A 88 -10.87 4.26 -17.17
C GLU A 88 -11.04 2.77 -16.86
N ARG A 89 -10.13 2.20 -16.05
CA ARG A 89 -10.03 0.75 -15.90
C ARG A 89 -10.59 0.18 -14.60
N TYR A 90 -10.58 0.94 -13.51
CA TYR A 90 -10.87 0.41 -12.17
C TYR A 90 -11.95 1.19 -11.43
N LEU A 91 -12.01 2.51 -11.61
CA LEU A 91 -12.92 3.41 -10.90
C LEU A 91 -13.67 4.34 -11.88
N PRO A 92 -14.51 3.79 -12.78
CA PRO A 92 -15.26 4.61 -13.72
C PRO A 92 -16.19 5.58 -12.99
N GLY A 93 -16.15 6.85 -13.38
CA GLY A 93 -16.95 7.92 -12.78
C GLY A 93 -16.32 8.58 -11.55
N ALA A 94 -15.19 8.08 -11.03
CA ALA A 94 -14.50 8.70 -9.91
C ALA A 94 -13.74 9.98 -10.34
N THR A 95 -13.80 10.98 -9.48
CA THR A 95 -13.03 12.23 -9.60
C THR A 95 -11.56 11.98 -9.29
N ASP A 96 -10.67 12.88 -9.75
CA ASP A 96 -9.23 12.78 -9.43
C ASP A 96 -8.99 12.78 -7.91
N VAL A 97 -9.77 13.56 -7.15
CA VAL A 97 -9.67 13.64 -5.69
C VAL A 97 -9.99 12.29 -5.05
N GLU A 98 -11.10 11.66 -5.43
CA GLU A 98 -11.50 10.35 -4.89
C GLU A 98 -10.48 9.25 -5.27
N ILE A 99 -9.93 9.30 -6.48
CA ILE A 99 -8.89 8.36 -6.92
C ILE A 99 -7.63 8.53 -6.07
N VAL A 100 -7.18 9.78 -5.87
CA VAL A 100 -5.99 10.08 -5.03
C VAL A 100 -6.20 9.62 -3.59
N GLU A 101 -7.36 9.88 -3.00
CA GLU A 101 -7.69 9.43 -1.64
C GLU A 101 -7.65 7.91 -1.51
N ARG A 102 -8.22 7.18 -2.48
CA ARG A 102 -8.18 5.72 -2.49
C ARG A 102 -6.76 5.17 -2.68
N LEU A 103 -5.98 5.75 -3.60
CA LEU A 103 -4.58 5.38 -3.79
C LEU A 103 -3.75 5.62 -2.52
N ASN A 104 -3.98 6.73 -1.82
CA ASN A 104 -3.30 7.01 -0.55
C ASN A 104 -3.66 5.99 0.53
N ARG A 105 -4.95 5.63 0.66
CA ARG A 105 -5.38 4.58 1.60
C ARG A 105 -4.74 3.22 1.27
N LEU A 106 -4.62 2.90 -0.01
CA LEU A 106 -4.01 1.67 -0.46
C LEU A 106 -2.51 1.63 -0.12
N VAL A 107 -1.78 2.72 -0.36
CA VAL A 107 -0.37 2.88 0.04
C VAL A 107 -0.20 2.76 1.55
N GLU A 108 -1.04 3.42 2.34
CA GLU A 108 -0.95 3.38 3.80
C GLU A 108 -1.16 1.96 4.36
N ARG A 109 -2.06 1.20 3.73
CA ARG A 109 -2.36 -0.18 4.11
C ARG A 109 -1.23 -1.15 3.75
N ASP A 110 -0.67 -1.01 2.55
CA ASP A 110 0.26 -1.99 1.98
C ASP A 110 1.74 -1.61 2.15
N GLY A 111 2.02 -0.41 2.67
CA GLY A 111 3.38 0.09 2.89
C GLY A 111 4.06 0.64 1.62
N GLY A 112 3.29 0.93 0.58
CA GLY A 112 3.79 1.41 -0.72
C GLY A 112 3.02 0.83 -1.90
N LEU A 113 3.25 1.39 -3.09
CA LEU A 113 2.74 0.86 -4.34
C LEU A 113 3.77 0.98 -5.46
N GLU A 114 3.95 -0.11 -6.18
CA GLU A 114 4.73 -0.12 -7.42
C GLU A 114 3.81 0.09 -8.62
N LEU A 115 4.34 0.71 -9.68
CA LEU A 115 3.63 0.84 -10.96
C LEU A 115 4.21 -0.14 -11.95
N LEU A 116 3.33 -0.78 -12.73
CA LEU A 116 3.72 -1.69 -13.81
C LEU A 116 4.64 -1.00 -14.82
N LYS A 117 4.34 0.28 -15.08
CA LYS A 117 5.17 1.22 -15.85
C LYS A 117 4.71 2.64 -15.54
N PRO A 118 5.47 3.69 -15.90
CA PRO A 118 5.10 5.07 -15.61
C PRO A 118 3.65 5.42 -16.04
N GLY A 119 2.83 5.75 -15.04
CA GLY A 119 1.41 6.09 -15.20
C GLY A 119 0.46 4.90 -15.36
N VAL A 120 0.88 3.67 -15.05
CA VAL A 120 0.04 2.46 -15.16
C VAL A 120 0.11 1.66 -13.87
N LEU A 121 -1.02 1.56 -13.19
CA LEU A 121 -1.19 0.79 -11.96
C LEU A 121 -1.08 -0.72 -12.25
N HIS A 122 -0.51 -1.47 -11.32
CA HIS A 122 -0.58 -2.93 -11.39
C HIS A 122 -2.04 -3.40 -11.35
N PRO A 123 -2.41 -4.45 -12.13
CA PRO A 123 -3.79 -4.92 -12.14
C PRO A 123 -4.31 -5.38 -10.78
N GLN A 124 -3.46 -5.97 -9.95
CA GLN A 124 -3.82 -6.45 -8.62
C GLN A 124 -4.28 -5.30 -7.71
N ASP A 125 -3.53 -4.20 -7.68
CA ASP A 125 -3.88 -2.99 -6.94
C ASP A 125 -5.14 -2.35 -7.49
N GLY A 126 -5.27 -2.30 -8.82
CA GLY A 126 -6.47 -1.80 -9.48
C GLY A 126 -7.74 -2.58 -9.11
N PHE A 127 -7.68 -3.91 -9.09
CA PHE A 127 -8.81 -4.74 -8.67
C PHE A 127 -9.12 -4.59 -7.18
N THR A 128 -8.10 -4.35 -6.35
CA THR A 128 -8.30 -4.01 -4.95
C THR A 128 -9.10 -2.72 -4.80
N LEU A 129 -8.73 -1.66 -5.53
CA LEU A 129 -9.49 -0.40 -5.54
C LEU A 129 -10.95 -0.60 -5.95
N THR A 130 -11.19 -1.36 -7.02
CA THR A 130 -12.55 -1.69 -7.49
C THR A 130 -13.33 -2.44 -6.42
N THR A 131 -12.71 -3.41 -5.76
CA THR A 131 -13.36 -4.23 -4.72
C THR A 131 -13.74 -3.38 -3.50
N GLU A 132 -12.83 -2.50 -3.05
CA GLU A 132 -13.11 -1.57 -1.95
C GLU A 132 -14.21 -0.58 -2.30
N ALA A 133 -14.20 -0.03 -3.51
CA ALA A 133 -15.25 0.87 -3.99
C ALA A 133 -16.62 0.17 -4.01
N HIS A 134 -16.68 -1.06 -4.52
CA HIS A 134 -17.93 -1.84 -4.51
C HIS A 134 -18.40 -2.15 -3.08
N ARG A 135 -17.48 -2.51 -2.18
CA ARG A 135 -17.82 -2.78 -0.78
C ARG A 135 -18.40 -1.56 -0.08
N GLU A 136 -17.80 -0.38 -0.26
CA GLU A 136 -18.31 0.88 0.30
C GLU A 136 -19.72 1.23 -0.23
N VAL A 137 -19.99 0.96 -1.51
CA VAL A 137 -21.33 1.14 -2.09
C VAL A 137 -22.33 0.17 -1.46
N VAL A 138 -21.96 -1.11 -1.35
CA VAL A 138 -22.80 -2.13 -0.71
C VAL A 138 -23.09 -1.76 0.75
N ASP A 139 -22.08 -1.36 1.52
CA ASP A 139 -22.22 -0.98 2.92
C ASP A 139 -23.12 0.26 3.07
N ARG A 140 -22.98 1.25 2.18
CA ARG A 140 -23.85 2.43 2.15
C ARG A 140 -25.31 2.05 1.85
N VAL A 141 -25.53 1.22 0.84
CA VAL A 141 -26.87 0.75 0.47
C VAL A 141 -27.48 -0.04 1.61
N ALA A 142 -26.74 -0.97 2.21
CA ALA A 142 -27.20 -1.74 3.36
C ALA A 142 -27.59 -0.84 4.55
N GLY A 143 -26.79 0.20 4.83
CA GLY A 143 -27.10 1.20 5.85
C GLY A 143 -28.39 1.98 5.57
N VAL A 144 -28.59 2.44 4.32
CA VAL A 144 -29.81 3.14 3.91
C VAL A 144 -31.04 2.23 4.00
N LEU A 145 -30.93 0.98 3.54
CA LEU A 145 -32.00 -0.01 3.62
C LEU A 145 -32.36 -0.34 5.08
N SER A 146 -31.35 -0.54 5.92
CA SER A 146 -31.55 -0.75 7.35
C SER A 146 -32.26 0.43 8.03
N ALA A 147 -31.86 1.67 7.70
CA ALA A 147 -32.51 2.87 8.22
C ALA A 147 -33.97 3.04 7.73
N ALA A 148 -34.26 2.58 6.51
CA ALA A 148 -35.60 2.55 5.96
C ALA A 148 -36.46 1.38 6.48
N GLY A 149 -35.89 0.47 7.27
CA GLY A 149 -36.57 -0.74 7.73
C GLY A 149 -36.82 -1.77 6.63
N VAL A 150 -36.10 -1.66 5.51
CA VAL A 150 -36.24 -2.54 4.34
C VAL A 150 -35.14 -3.60 4.38
N SER A 151 -35.52 -4.87 4.29
CA SER A 151 -34.59 -5.97 4.14
C SER A 151 -34.16 -6.14 2.67
N LEU A 152 -32.97 -6.71 2.45
CA LEU A 152 -32.48 -7.06 1.12
C LEU A 152 -33.44 -8.00 0.37
N GLY A 153 -34.09 -8.92 1.08
CA GLY A 153 -35.08 -9.84 0.49
C GLY A 153 -36.35 -9.13 0.01
N GLU A 154 -36.81 -8.09 0.71
CA GLU A 154 -37.94 -7.27 0.27
C GLU A 154 -37.58 -6.46 -0.99
N LEU A 155 -36.35 -5.93 -1.05
CA LEU A 155 -35.86 -5.23 -2.24
C LEU A 155 -35.76 -6.16 -3.46
N GLU A 156 -35.20 -7.36 -3.28
CA GLU A 156 -35.11 -8.38 -4.35
C GLU A 156 -36.49 -8.80 -4.86
N SER A 157 -37.46 -8.95 -3.95
CA SER A 157 -38.85 -9.25 -4.32
C SER A 157 -39.46 -8.14 -5.17
N VAL A 158 -39.33 -6.88 -4.73
CA VAL A 158 -39.89 -5.71 -5.44
C VAL A 158 -39.22 -5.51 -6.79
N VAL A 159 -37.89 -5.63 -6.88
CA VAL A 159 -37.15 -5.55 -8.16
C VAL A 159 -37.55 -6.70 -9.08
N GLY A 160 -37.75 -7.90 -8.54
CA GLY A 160 -38.23 -9.06 -9.27
C GLY A 160 -39.62 -8.82 -9.88
N ASP A 161 -40.54 -8.27 -9.11
CA ASP A 161 -41.89 -7.96 -9.57
C ASP A 161 -41.92 -6.81 -10.57
N LEU A 162 -41.11 -5.76 -10.36
CA LEU A 162 -40.96 -4.67 -11.33
C LEU A 162 -40.42 -5.16 -12.68
N ARG A 163 -39.44 -6.08 -12.67
CA ARG A 163 -38.92 -6.72 -13.89
C ARG A 163 -39.96 -7.60 -14.59
N LYS A 164 -40.86 -8.25 -13.86
CA LYS A 164 -41.98 -8.99 -14.47
C LYS A 164 -42.94 -8.04 -15.16
N VAL A 165 -43.35 -6.96 -14.49
CA VAL A 165 -44.25 -5.92 -15.07
C VAL A 165 -43.66 -5.35 -16.36
N TYR A 166 -42.38 -4.94 -16.35
CA TYR A 166 -41.71 -4.45 -17.56
C TYR A 166 -41.56 -5.48 -18.69
N ARG A 167 -41.47 -6.79 -18.35
CA ARG A 167 -41.46 -7.87 -19.35
C ARG A 167 -42.84 -8.15 -19.94
N THR A 168 -43.90 -8.01 -19.14
CA THR A 168 -45.28 -8.18 -19.60
C THR A 168 -45.69 -7.03 -20.52
N ASP A 169 -45.36 -5.79 -20.17
CA ASP A 169 -45.62 -4.61 -21.02
C ASP A 169 -44.87 -4.64 -22.36
N THR A 170 -43.72 -5.31 -22.44
CA THR A 170 -42.98 -5.50 -23.70
C THR A 170 -43.50 -6.66 -24.55
N GLN A 171 -44.23 -7.61 -23.97
CA GLN A 171 -44.88 -8.71 -24.69
C GLN A 171 -46.27 -8.34 -25.21
N ASP A 172 -47.02 -7.50 -24.49
CA ASP A 172 -48.33 -7.01 -24.92
C ASP A 172 -48.26 -5.88 -25.98
N ALA A 173 -47.05 -5.38 -26.27
CA ALA A 173 -46.78 -4.36 -27.29
C ALA A 173 -46.23 -4.94 -28.62
N SER A 174 -46.18 -6.27 -28.78
CA SER A 174 -45.79 -6.99 -30.02
C SER A 174 -46.97 -7.74 -30.63
#